data_AF-Q3IGM1-F1
#
_entry.id   AF-Q3IGM1-F1
#
_cell.length_a   1.000
_cell.length_b   1.000
_cell.length_c   1.000
_cell.angle_alpha   90.00
_cell.angle_beta   90.00
_cell.angle_gamma   90.00
#
_symmetry.space_group_name_H-M   'P 1'
#
loop_
_entity.id
_entity.type
_entity.pdbx_description
1 polymer ?
#
loop_
_entity_poly.entity_id
_entity_poly.type
_entity_poly.pdbx_seq_one_letter_code
_entity_poly.pdbx_strand_id
1 'polypeptide(L)'
;MFVFKLIVAPIIKLQNRIFGEKGLFILFLVLFLVLGFLDTFFNRFTYNLNTPIQNWVDTAVYFNNALSPILLLATVILLYWTWKDNRKELAATKKALVEQSDTQNFSVIKDAVFEIAVGVRKSMRKNITVFDDNNEIYFINLNKFENTEIDDYFYKHSRNTTLEAFLSNYFIFMRAKPNINIERNRQHMLMIFSDETHEYNDKVKSISLFLRALKSKEYKSILEITLFSKLTIFTWLMFVEIAFHLYKTAKDEEKNTSKLVFIEIAGLTCRQMPDKTWLSALSDETRDKITAFNISM
;
A
#
# COMPACT_ATOMS: atom_id res chain seq x y z
N MET A 1 21.71 -2.93 -28.01
CA MET A 1 20.27 -2.80 -28.35
C MET A 1 19.54 -1.70 -27.57
N PHE A 2 19.86 -1.46 -26.29
CA PHE A 2 19.23 -0.40 -25.47
C PHE A 2 19.59 1.04 -25.89
N VAL A 3 20.86 1.29 -26.25
CA VAL A 3 21.34 2.62 -26.70
C VAL A 3 20.70 3.06 -28.02
N PHE A 4 20.42 2.11 -28.92
CA PHE A 4 19.80 2.39 -30.21
C PHE A 4 18.34 2.86 -30.06
N LYS A 5 17.57 2.27 -29.12
CA LYS A 5 16.22 2.75 -28.79
C LYS A 5 16.21 4.14 -28.15
N LEU A 6 17.23 4.50 -27.38
CA LEU A 6 17.31 5.78 -26.68
C LEU A 6 17.51 6.97 -27.64
N ILE A 7 18.18 6.74 -28.77
CA ILE A 7 18.50 7.78 -29.76
C ILE A 7 17.48 7.78 -30.91
N VAL A 8 17.02 6.60 -31.35
CA VAL A 8 16.12 6.49 -32.50
C VAL A 8 14.68 6.88 -32.16
N ALA A 9 14.19 6.55 -30.95
CA ALA A 9 12.84 6.93 -30.53
C ALA A 9 12.59 8.45 -30.53
N PRO A 10 13.49 9.31 -30.00
CA PRO A 10 13.29 10.75 -30.08
C PRO A 10 13.41 11.29 -31.52
N ILE A 11 14.26 10.71 -32.38
CA ILE A 11 14.38 11.12 -33.79
C ILE A 11 13.11 10.81 -34.58
N ILE A 12 12.56 9.60 -34.46
CA ILE A 12 11.31 9.20 -35.13
C ILE A 12 10.14 10.07 -34.64
N LYS A 13 10.11 10.40 -33.34
CA LYS A 13 9.08 11.25 -32.75
C LYS A 13 9.20 12.71 -33.19
N LEU A 14 10.42 13.22 -33.36
CA LEU A 14 10.70 14.55 -33.93
C LEU A 14 10.27 14.61 -35.40
N GLN A 15 10.59 13.58 -36.17
CA GLN A 15 10.17 13.44 -37.58
C GLN A 15 8.64 13.45 -37.69
N ASN A 16 7.94 12.59 -36.93
CA ASN A 16 6.46 12.54 -36.94
C ASN A 16 5.80 13.85 -36.49
N ARG A 17 6.51 14.72 -35.74
CA ARG A 17 6.00 16.01 -35.28
C ARG A 17 6.26 17.14 -36.27
N ILE A 18 7.40 17.13 -36.97
CA ILE A 18 7.66 18.01 -38.13
C ILE A 18 6.65 17.70 -39.24
N PHE A 19 6.32 16.42 -39.45
CA PHE A 19 5.29 15.97 -40.39
C PHE A 19 3.86 15.95 -39.81
N GLY A 20 3.65 16.39 -38.57
CA GLY A 20 2.31 16.59 -37.99
C GLY A 20 1.74 17.96 -38.36
N GLU A 21 0.41 18.14 -38.29
CA GLU A 21 -0.29 19.35 -38.77
C GLU A 21 0.33 20.68 -38.29
N LYS A 22 0.78 20.75 -37.03
CA LYS A 22 1.39 21.95 -36.44
C LYS A 22 2.85 22.18 -36.86
N GLY A 23 3.61 21.11 -37.08
CA GLY A 23 4.99 21.19 -37.56
C GLY A 23 5.04 21.57 -39.04
N LEU A 24 4.14 20.98 -39.83
CA LEU A 24 3.92 21.34 -41.23
C LEU A 24 3.52 22.81 -41.34
N PHE A 25 2.60 23.30 -40.51
CA PHE A 25 2.19 24.70 -40.52
C PHE A 25 3.37 25.68 -40.28
N ILE A 26 4.25 25.40 -39.31
CA ILE A 26 5.43 26.25 -39.08
C ILE A 26 6.41 26.15 -40.24
N LEU A 27 6.63 24.96 -40.78
CA LEU A 27 7.51 24.76 -41.94
C LEU A 27 6.98 25.53 -43.16
N PHE A 28 5.67 25.47 -43.40
CA PHE A 28 5.00 26.27 -44.42
C PHE A 28 5.08 27.77 -44.14
N LEU A 29 4.95 28.21 -42.89
CA LEU A 29 5.06 29.62 -42.51
C LEU A 29 6.48 30.15 -42.72
N VAL A 30 7.51 29.40 -42.32
CA VAL A 30 8.92 29.74 -42.57
C VAL A 30 9.19 29.75 -44.08
N LEU A 31 8.74 28.74 -44.81
CA LEU A 31 8.88 28.67 -46.27
C LEU A 31 8.19 29.86 -46.95
N PHE A 32 6.99 30.22 -46.52
CA PHE A 32 6.24 31.36 -47.04
C PHE A 32 6.96 32.69 -46.78
N LEU A 33 7.52 32.88 -45.59
CA LEU A 33 8.32 34.07 -45.27
C LEU A 33 9.59 34.15 -46.12
N VAL A 34 10.28 33.02 -46.32
CA VAL A 34 11.48 32.95 -47.16
C VAL A 34 11.13 33.23 -48.62
N LEU A 35 10.06 32.63 -49.16
CA LEU A 35 9.61 32.85 -50.54
C LEU A 35 9.14 34.29 -50.75
N GLY A 36 8.37 34.87 -49.83
CA GLY A 36 7.94 36.26 -49.91
C GLY A 36 9.11 37.25 -49.83
N PHE A 37 10.14 36.93 -49.04
CA PHE A 37 11.37 37.71 -49.01
C PHE A 37 12.14 37.62 -50.34
N LEU A 38 12.30 36.41 -50.89
CA LEU A 38 12.97 36.19 -52.18
C LEU A 38 12.24 36.92 -53.32
N ASP A 39 10.92 36.81 -53.39
CA ASP A 39 10.09 37.49 -54.40
C ASP A 39 10.24 39.02 -54.31
N THR A 40 10.10 39.59 -53.10
CA THR A 40 10.27 41.03 -52.89
C THR A 40 11.68 41.51 -53.26
N PHE A 41 12.70 40.71 -52.96
CA PHE A 41 14.10 41.03 -53.26
C PHE A 41 14.34 41.00 -54.78
N PHE A 42 13.98 39.93 -55.48
CA PHE A 42 14.22 39.82 -56.92
C PHE A 42 13.36 40.77 -57.75
N ASN A 43 12.14 41.09 -57.31
CA ASN A 43 11.31 42.12 -57.93
C ASN A 43 11.94 43.52 -57.84
N ARG A 44 12.75 43.78 -56.82
CA ARG A 44 13.38 45.10 -56.61
C ARG A 44 14.80 45.21 -57.18
N PHE A 45 15.56 44.11 -57.20
CA PHE A 45 16.98 44.13 -57.57
C PHE A 45 17.31 43.39 -58.88
N THR A 46 16.34 42.68 -59.48
CA THR A 46 16.48 41.91 -60.75
C THR A 46 17.53 40.78 -60.68
N TYR A 47 17.37 39.75 -61.51
CA TYR A 47 18.29 38.60 -61.57
C TYR A 47 19.36 38.83 -62.65
N ASN A 48 20.61 39.12 -62.26
CA ASN A 48 21.72 39.29 -63.21
C ASN A 48 22.91 38.36 -62.88
N LEU A 49 23.01 37.27 -63.64
CA LEU A 49 24.06 36.26 -63.52
C LEU A 49 25.44 36.72 -64.00
N ASN A 50 25.53 37.82 -64.75
CA ASN A 50 26.79 38.34 -65.29
C ASN A 50 27.46 39.35 -64.34
N THR A 51 27.04 39.39 -63.08
CA THR A 51 27.60 40.28 -62.06
C THR A 51 28.90 39.72 -61.47
N PRO A 52 29.85 40.59 -61.05
CA PRO A 52 31.06 40.16 -60.36
C PRO A 52 30.76 39.31 -59.13
N ILE A 53 31.58 38.29 -58.87
CA ILE A 53 31.42 37.35 -57.74
C ILE A 53 31.29 38.09 -56.39
N GLN A 54 31.98 39.22 -56.21
CA GLN A 54 31.88 40.02 -54.99
C GLN A 54 30.44 40.45 -54.68
N ASN A 55 29.66 40.83 -55.69
CA ASN A 55 28.27 41.25 -55.50
C ASN A 55 27.38 40.08 -55.04
N TRP A 56 27.69 38.85 -55.47
CA TRP A 56 27.01 37.65 -54.99
C TRP A 56 27.36 37.33 -53.53
N VAL A 57 28.62 37.52 -53.15
CA VAL A 57 29.07 37.37 -51.76
C VAL A 57 28.36 38.38 -50.86
N ASP A 58 28.33 39.66 -51.26
CA ASP A 58 27.68 40.70 -50.47
C ASP A 58 26.16 40.47 -50.38
N THR A 59 25.53 40.01 -51.46
CA THR A 59 24.12 39.62 -51.49
C THR A 59 23.85 38.46 -50.53
N ALA A 60 24.70 37.42 -50.53
CA ALA A 60 24.60 36.30 -49.60
C ALA A 60 24.73 36.74 -48.13
N VAL A 61 25.55 37.77 -47.84
CA VAL A 61 25.65 38.36 -46.49
C VAL A 61 24.32 39.02 -46.08
N TYR A 62 23.65 39.77 -46.97
CA TYR A 62 22.33 40.34 -46.69
C TYR A 62 21.28 39.25 -46.44
N PHE A 63 21.24 38.20 -47.25
CA PHE A 63 20.35 37.06 -47.05
C PHE A 63 20.60 36.37 -45.71
N ASN A 64 21.86 36.11 -45.36
CA ASN A 64 22.21 35.46 -44.11
C ASN A 64 21.80 36.30 -42.89
N ASN A 65 22.00 37.62 -42.95
CA ASN A 65 21.61 38.53 -41.88
C ASN A 65 20.08 38.66 -41.74
N ALA A 66 19.33 38.56 -42.84
CA ALA A 66 17.87 38.58 -42.82
C ALA A 66 17.25 37.24 -42.35
N LEU A 67 17.82 36.11 -42.78
CA LEU A 67 17.31 34.77 -42.49
C LEU A 67 17.75 34.24 -41.12
N SER A 68 18.93 34.61 -40.63
CA SER A 68 19.46 34.12 -39.34
C SER A 68 18.51 34.37 -38.17
N PRO A 69 17.93 35.58 -37.97
CA PRO A 69 16.96 35.81 -36.90
C PRO A 69 15.70 34.94 -37.01
N ILE A 70 15.22 34.68 -38.23
CA ILE A 70 14.03 33.86 -38.49
C ILE A 70 14.32 32.39 -38.14
N LEU A 71 15.48 31.87 -38.55
CA LEU A 71 15.92 30.51 -38.22
C LEU A 71 16.17 30.34 -36.72
N LEU A 72 16.71 31.38 -36.06
CA LEU A 72 16.92 31.38 -34.62
C LEU A 72 15.58 31.34 -33.88
N LEU A 73 14.61 32.15 -34.29
CA LEU A 73 13.26 32.13 -33.73
C LEU A 73 12.60 30.74 -33.89
N ALA A 74 12.68 30.15 -35.09
CA ALA A 74 12.18 28.80 -35.34
C ALA A 74 12.85 27.78 -34.41
N THR A 75 14.17 27.89 -34.21
CA THR A 75 14.93 27.02 -33.31
C THR A 75 14.46 27.16 -31.86
N VAL A 76 14.25 28.38 -31.36
CA VAL A 76 13.75 28.65 -30.00
C VAL A 76 12.34 28.07 -29.81
N ILE A 77 11.46 28.23 -30.79
CA ILE A 77 10.09 27.67 -30.76
C ILE A 77 10.15 26.13 -30.70
N LEU A 78 10.97 25.49 -31.53
CA LEU A 78 11.14 24.04 -31.54
C LEU A 78 11.69 23.54 -30.19
N LEU A 79 12.67 24.25 -29.62
CA LEU A 79 13.28 23.90 -28.33
C LEU A 79 12.25 24.05 -27.20
N TYR A 80 11.47 25.12 -27.20
CA TYR A 80 10.38 25.32 -26.24
C TYR A 80 9.33 24.20 -26.29
N TRP A 81 8.93 23.77 -27.50
CA TRP A 81 7.99 22.66 -27.67
C TRP A 81 8.56 21.32 -27.24
N THR A 82 9.85 21.11 -27.46
CA THR A 82 10.56 19.92 -26.99
C THR A 82 10.61 19.90 -25.47
N TRP A 83 10.94 21.03 -24.85
CA TRP A 83 10.95 21.17 -23.39
C TRP A 83 9.57 20.93 -22.77
N LYS A 84 8.52 21.51 -23.36
CA LYS A 84 7.14 21.36 -22.90
C LYS A 84 6.68 19.89 -22.95
N ASP A 85 7.01 19.17 -24.02
CA ASP A 85 6.66 17.75 -24.16
C ASP A 85 7.46 16.89 -23.19
N ASN A 86 8.76 17.15 -23.03
CA ASN A 86 9.59 16.45 -22.05
C ASN A 86 9.03 16.59 -20.63
N ARG A 87 8.53 17.78 -20.26
CA ARG A 87 7.85 17.99 -18.97
C ARG A 87 6.57 17.17 -18.84
N LYS A 88 5.75 17.12 -19.89
CA LYS A 88 4.50 16.34 -19.91
C LYS A 88 4.78 14.84 -19.81
N GLU A 89 5.76 14.35 -20.56
CA GLU A 89 6.18 12.94 -20.54
C GLU A 89 6.80 12.57 -19.20
N LEU A 90 7.61 13.45 -18.60
CA LEU A 90 8.14 13.24 -17.26
C LEU A 90 7.02 13.17 -16.22
N ALA A 91 6.00 14.01 -16.32
CA ALA A 91 4.84 13.96 -15.42
C ALA A 91 4.04 12.67 -15.60
N ALA A 92 3.80 12.23 -16.84
CA ALA A 92 3.10 10.99 -17.14
C ALA A 92 3.88 9.75 -16.69
N THR A 93 5.19 9.71 -16.93
CA THR A 93 6.07 8.61 -16.48
C THR A 93 6.19 8.56 -14.97
N LYS A 94 6.33 9.72 -14.30
CA LYS A 94 6.30 9.78 -12.83
C LYS A 94 4.97 9.26 -12.27
N LYS A 95 3.85 9.62 -12.88
CA LYS A 95 2.53 9.11 -12.48
C LYS A 95 2.44 7.59 -12.66
N ALA A 96 2.82 7.07 -13.82
CA ALA A 96 2.83 5.64 -14.09
C ALA A 96 3.75 4.86 -13.13
N LEU A 97 4.93 5.41 -12.79
CA LEU A 97 5.84 4.81 -11.81
C LEU A 97 5.23 4.75 -10.41
N VAL A 98 4.48 5.77 -10.00
CA VAL A 98 3.75 5.76 -8.72
C VAL A 98 2.66 4.70 -8.73
N GLU A 99 1.84 4.64 -9.79
CA GLU A 99 0.78 3.63 -9.93
C GLU A 99 1.35 2.19 -9.93
N GLN A 100 2.47 1.99 -10.64
CA GLN A 100 3.16 0.70 -10.66
C GLN A 100 3.76 0.34 -9.30
N SER A 101 4.42 1.31 -8.65
CA SER A 101 4.98 1.13 -7.30
C SER A 101 3.88 0.80 -6.29
N ASP A 102 2.73 1.49 -6.35
CA ASP A 102 1.61 1.25 -5.43
C ASP A 102 0.99 -0.13 -5.66
N THR A 103 0.83 -0.55 -6.92
CA THR A 103 0.35 -1.90 -7.28
C THR A 103 1.31 -2.99 -6.78
N GLN A 104 2.62 -2.80 -6.98
CA GLN A 104 3.63 -3.74 -6.52
C GLN A 104 3.68 -3.81 -4.99
N ASN A 105 3.70 -2.66 -4.32
CA ASN A 105 3.65 -2.57 -2.87
C ASN A 105 2.41 -3.28 -2.32
N PHE A 106 1.24 -3.07 -2.93
CA PHE A 106 0.03 -3.76 -2.55
C PHE A 106 0.15 -5.28 -2.70
N SER A 107 0.69 -5.77 -3.82
CA SER A 107 0.85 -7.22 -4.03
C SER A 107 1.74 -7.84 -2.96
N VAL A 108 2.92 -7.25 -2.70
CA VAL A 108 3.87 -7.75 -1.70
C VAL A 108 3.26 -7.73 -0.29
N ILE A 109 2.61 -6.62 0.09
CA ILE A 109 1.96 -6.48 1.40
C ILE A 109 0.83 -7.49 1.55
N LYS A 110 -0.03 -7.63 0.54
CA LYS A 110 -1.16 -8.57 0.53
C LYS A 110 -0.65 -10.00 0.70
N ASP A 111 0.39 -10.40 -0.03
CA ASP A 111 0.94 -11.76 0.06
C ASP A 111 1.53 -12.03 1.46
N ALA A 112 2.32 -11.09 2.01
CA ALA A 112 2.88 -11.22 3.37
C ALA A 112 1.79 -11.31 4.45
N VAL A 113 0.78 -10.45 4.38
CA VAL A 113 -0.33 -10.44 5.34
C VAL A 113 -1.17 -11.72 5.23
N PHE A 114 -1.37 -12.23 4.01
CA PHE A 114 -2.08 -13.50 3.81
C PHE A 114 -1.29 -14.69 4.30
N GLU A 115 0.03 -14.70 4.14
CA GLU A 115 0.89 -15.72 4.71
C GLU A 115 0.77 -15.75 6.24
N ILE A 116 0.81 -14.58 6.90
CA ILE A 116 0.58 -14.47 8.34
C ILE A 116 -0.80 -15.01 8.70
N ALA A 117 -1.86 -14.61 7.99
CA ALA A 117 -3.22 -15.06 8.27
C ALA A 117 -3.37 -16.59 8.11
N VAL A 118 -2.75 -17.18 7.08
CA VAL A 118 -2.71 -18.64 6.89
C VAL A 118 -1.95 -19.31 8.04
N GLY A 119 -0.82 -18.75 8.46
CA GLY A 119 -0.04 -19.23 9.60
C GLY A 119 -0.83 -19.19 10.91
N VAL A 120 -1.55 -18.08 11.17
CA VAL A 120 -2.47 -17.93 12.31
C VAL A 120 -3.53 -19.03 12.27
N ARG A 121 -4.22 -19.19 11.14
CA ARG A 121 -5.28 -20.19 10.99
C ARG A 121 -4.77 -21.61 11.20
N LYS A 122 -3.55 -21.91 10.74
CA LYS A 122 -2.91 -23.20 10.97
C LYS A 122 -2.59 -23.40 12.46
N SER A 123 -2.02 -22.41 13.14
CA SER A 123 -1.77 -22.49 14.59
C SER A 123 -3.06 -22.65 15.39
N MET A 124 -4.13 -21.94 15.02
CA MET A 124 -5.43 -22.00 15.72
C MET A 124 -6.07 -23.40 15.73
N ARG A 125 -5.73 -24.22 14.73
CA ARG A 125 -6.25 -25.59 14.56
C ARG A 125 -5.37 -26.67 15.19
N LYS A 126 -4.23 -26.29 15.78
CA LYS A 126 -3.41 -27.25 16.52
C LYS A 126 -4.18 -27.71 17.76
N ASN A 127 -4.05 -29.00 18.07
CA ASN A 127 -4.64 -29.55 19.28
C ASN A 127 -3.92 -28.98 20.51
N ILE A 128 -4.72 -28.56 21.47
CA ILE A 128 -4.31 -28.09 22.78
C ILE A 128 -5.04 -28.93 23.83
N THR A 129 -4.36 -29.17 24.95
CA THR A 129 -4.97 -29.83 26.10
C THR A 129 -5.30 -28.75 27.11
N VAL A 130 -6.57 -28.63 27.44
CA VAL A 130 -7.07 -27.71 28.46
C VAL A 130 -7.35 -28.53 29.72
N PHE A 131 -6.78 -28.12 30.84
CA PHE A 131 -6.97 -28.77 32.13
C PHE A 131 -7.76 -27.86 33.06
N ASP A 132 -8.82 -28.38 33.68
CA ASP A 132 -9.74 -27.65 34.56
C ASP A 132 -9.64 -28.22 35.99
N ASP A 133 -8.89 -27.56 36.88
CA ASP A 133 -8.73 -27.93 38.29
C ASP A 133 -9.36 -26.88 39.20
N ASN A 134 -10.49 -27.23 39.82
CA ASN A 134 -11.11 -26.50 40.93
C ASN A 134 -11.10 -24.95 40.82
N ASN A 135 -11.35 -24.42 39.61
CA ASN A 135 -11.38 -23.01 39.18
C ASN A 135 -10.15 -22.47 38.44
N GLU A 136 -9.06 -23.21 38.33
CA GLU A 136 -7.92 -22.81 37.51
C GLU A 136 -7.90 -23.59 36.20
N ILE A 137 -7.66 -22.87 35.10
CA ILE A 137 -7.65 -23.47 33.77
C ILE A 137 -6.35 -23.09 33.06
N TYR A 138 -5.61 -24.11 32.62
CA TYR A 138 -4.31 -23.94 31.99
C TYR A 138 -4.23 -24.70 30.67
N PHE A 139 -3.47 -24.14 29.73
CA PHE A 139 -3.00 -24.92 28.59
C PHE A 139 -1.85 -25.83 29.04
N ILE A 140 -1.96 -27.10 28.68
CA ILE A 140 -0.93 -28.07 28.97
C ILE A 140 -0.31 -28.53 27.65
N ASN A 141 1.00 -28.29 27.52
CA ASN A 141 1.78 -28.87 26.46
C ASN A 141 2.18 -30.29 26.86
N LEU A 142 1.47 -31.30 26.33
CA LEU A 142 1.70 -32.71 26.63
C LEU A 142 3.15 -33.16 26.33
N ASN A 143 3.88 -32.48 25.44
CA ASN A 143 5.28 -32.80 25.14
C ASN A 143 6.23 -32.51 26.32
N LYS A 144 5.79 -31.74 27.32
CA LYS A 144 6.58 -31.51 28.55
C LYS A 144 6.42 -32.63 29.59
N PHE A 145 5.45 -33.53 29.42
CA PHE A 145 5.08 -34.55 30.41
C PHE A 145 5.56 -35.97 30.04
N GLU A 146 6.49 -36.11 29.08
CA GLU A 146 6.96 -37.40 28.55
C GLU A 146 7.47 -38.40 29.62
N ASN A 147 7.74 -37.98 30.86
CA ASN A 147 8.28 -38.84 31.93
C ASN A 147 7.50 -38.82 33.25
N THR A 148 6.26 -38.35 33.28
CA THR A 148 5.43 -38.34 34.50
C THR A 148 4.20 -39.21 34.30
N GLU A 149 3.97 -40.17 35.20
CA GLU A 149 2.71 -40.93 35.23
C GLU A 149 1.55 -39.94 35.36
N ILE A 150 0.77 -39.83 34.28
CA ILE A 150 -0.41 -38.97 34.22
C ILE A 150 -1.52 -39.68 35.00
N ASP A 151 -1.84 -39.16 36.20
CA ASP A 151 -2.86 -39.73 37.09
C ASP A 151 -4.28 -39.67 36.47
N ASP A 152 -5.18 -40.55 36.89
CA ASP A 152 -6.57 -40.67 36.41
C ASP A 152 -7.36 -39.36 36.62
N TYR A 153 -6.98 -38.59 37.66
CA TYR A 153 -7.46 -37.23 37.89
C TYR A 153 -7.21 -36.31 36.68
N PHE A 154 -6.04 -36.42 36.05
CA PHE A 154 -5.66 -35.61 34.90
C PHE A 154 -6.52 -35.94 33.66
N TYR A 155 -6.73 -37.21 33.38
CA TYR A 155 -7.58 -37.64 32.26
C TYR A 155 -9.03 -37.18 32.42
N LYS A 156 -9.53 -37.17 33.66
CA LYS A 156 -10.91 -36.76 33.95
C LYS A 156 -11.14 -35.25 33.81
N HIS A 157 -10.11 -34.44 34.01
CA HIS A 157 -10.19 -32.97 34.00
C HIS A 157 -9.50 -32.32 32.79
N SER A 158 -8.84 -33.10 31.94
CA SER A 158 -8.27 -32.62 30.68
C SER A 158 -9.24 -32.81 29.52
N ARG A 159 -9.25 -31.84 28.61
CA ARG A 159 -9.99 -31.90 27.35
C ARG A 159 -9.07 -31.52 26.21
N ASN A 160 -8.97 -32.41 25.22
CA ASN A 160 -8.32 -32.10 23.97
C ASN A 160 -9.27 -31.29 23.09
N THR A 161 -8.84 -30.10 22.72
CA THR A 161 -9.60 -29.20 21.85
C THR A 161 -8.65 -28.45 20.92
N THR A 162 -9.17 -27.52 20.11
CA THR A 162 -8.35 -26.59 19.33
C THR A 162 -8.43 -25.21 19.95
N LEU A 163 -7.40 -24.38 19.74
CA LEU A 163 -7.44 -23.00 20.20
C LEU A 163 -8.62 -22.23 19.58
N GLU A 164 -8.96 -22.52 18.32
CA GLU A 164 -10.14 -21.99 17.64
C GLU A 164 -11.45 -22.31 18.40
N ALA A 165 -11.63 -23.57 18.79
CA ALA A 165 -12.82 -24.00 19.54
C ALA A 165 -12.87 -23.43 20.97
N PHE A 166 -11.71 -23.35 21.63
CA PHE A 166 -11.59 -22.70 22.93
C PHE A 166 -12.01 -21.21 22.86
N LEU A 167 -11.48 -20.45 21.89
CA LEU A 167 -11.81 -19.04 21.70
C LEU A 167 -13.29 -18.84 21.37
N SER A 168 -13.85 -19.71 20.53
CA SER A 168 -15.28 -19.70 20.22
C SER A 168 -16.13 -19.83 21.48
N ASN A 169 -15.85 -20.84 22.31
CA ASN A 169 -16.57 -21.07 23.56
C ASN A 169 -16.40 -19.90 24.53
N TYR A 170 -15.18 -19.37 24.65
CA TYR A 170 -14.90 -18.21 25.48
C TYR A 170 -15.72 -16.97 25.07
N PHE A 171 -15.64 -16.54 23.80
CA PHE A 171 -16.31 -15.31 23.38
C PHE A 171 -17.84 -15.45 23.33
N ILE A 172 -18.36 -16.65 23.04
CA ILE A 172 -19.81 -16.92 23.19
C ILE A 172 -20.23 -16.76 24.65
N PHE A 173 -19.45 -17.31 25.58
CA PHE A 173 -19.71 -17.22 27.01
C PHE A 173 -19.62 -15.78 27.51
N MET A 174 -18.57 -15.04 27.13
CA MET A 174 -18.40 -13.63 27.51
C MET A 174 -19.53 -12.74 26.99
N ARG A 175 -19.99 -12.98 25.75
CA ARG A 175 -21.14 -12.26 25.18
C ARG A 175 -22.42 -12.46 25.99
N ALA A 176 -22.62 -13.64 26.56
CA ALA A 176 -23.81 -13.96 27.36
C ALA A 176 -23.84 -13.28 28.73
N LYS A 177 -22.76 -12.58 29.14
CA LYS A 177 -22.63 -11.88 30.44
C LYS A 177 -23.12 -12.71 31.65
N PRO A 178 -22.63 -13.93 31.86
CA PRO A 178 -23.05 -14.73 32.99
C PRO A 178 -22.55 -14.08 34.29
N ASN A 179 -23.49 -13.62 35.12
CA ASN A 179 -23.25 -13.02 36.45
C ASN A 179 -22.66 -14.00 37.48
N ILE A 180 -22.28 -15.22 37.07
CA ILE A 180 -22.22 -16.39 37.97
C ILE A 180 -20.77 -16.84 38.26
N ASN A 181 -19.73 -16.39 37.53
CA ASN A 181 -18.36 -16.79 37.87
C ASN A 181 -17.27 -15.80 37.37
N ILE A 182 -17.08 -14.71 38.10
CA ILE A 182 -16.08 -13.67 37.79
C ILE A 182 -14.66 -14.25 37.75
N GLU A 183 -14.35 -15.20 38.64
CA GLU A 183 -13.02 -15.79 38.74
C GLU A 183 -12.71 -16.70 37.54
N ARG A 184 -13.66 -17.54 37.13
CA ARG A 184 -13.51 -18.36 35.92
C ARG A 184 -13.34 -17.51 34.65
N ASN A 185 -14.03 -16.36 34.57
CA ASN A 185 -13.87 -15.42 33.44
C ASN A 185 -12.45 -14.84 33.39
N ARG A 186 -11.94 -14.45 34.56
CA ARG A 186 -10.58 -13.94 34.71
C ARG A 186 -9.55 -15.00 34.29
N GLN A 187 -9.73 -16.26 34.66
CA GLN A 187 -8.83 -17.35 34.26
C GLN A 187 -8.87 -17.61 32.74
N HIS A 188 -10.06 -17.57 32.13
CA HIS A 188 -10.15 -17.66 30.67
C HIS A 188 -9.50 -16.47 29.96
N MET A 189 -9.61 -15.28 30.52
CA MET A 189 -8.92 -14.09 30.00
C MET A 189 -7.40 -14.23 30.14
N LEU A 190 -6.90 -14.77 31.25
CA LEU A 190 -5.47 -15.04 31.44
C LEU A 190 -4.93 -16.04 30.42
N MET A 191 -5.74 -17.02 30.01
CA MET A 191 -5.37 -17.95 28.93
C MET A 191 -5.19 -17.26 27.57
N ILE A 192 -5.90 -16.16 27.29
CA ILE A 192 -5.68 -15.37 26.05
C ILE A 192 -4.32 -14.65 26.06
N PHE A 193 -3.68 -14.53 27.23
CA PHE A 193 -2.39 -13.89 27.41
C PHE A 193 -1.30 -14.86 27.90
N SER A 194 -1.53 -16.17 27.81
CA SER A 194 -0.55 -17.19 28.20
C SER A 194 0.61 -17.30 27.21
N ASP A 195 1.67 -18.03 27.57
CA ASP A 195 2.83 -18.25 26.71
C ASP A 195 2.46 -18.84 25.32
N GLU A 196 1.43 -19.69 25.28
CA GLU A 196 0.89 -20.27 24.03
C GLU A 196 0.31 -19.23 23.08
N THR A 197 -0.11 -18.08 23.62
CA THR A 197 -0.68 -16.97 22.85
C THR A 197 0.34 -15.88 22.52
N HIS A 198 1.53 -15.93 23.13
CA HIS A 198 2.59 -14.95 22.90
C HIS A 198 3.04 -14.92 21.43
N GLU A 199 3.00 -16.06 20.73
CA GLU A 199 3.33 -16.12 19.30
C GLU A 199 2.40 -15.27 18.41
N TYR A 200 1.22 -14.88 18.91
CA TYR A 200 0.29 -14.03 18.19
C TYR A 200 0.57 -12.54 18.38
N ASN A 201 1.32 -12.14 19.42
CA ASN A 201 1.70 -10.73 19.64
C ASN A 201 2.42 -10.16 18.42
N ASP A 202 3.41 -10.88 17.90
CA ASP A 202 4.19 -10.46 16.74
C ASP A 202 3.38 -10.51 15.45
N LYS A 203 2.44 -11.46 15.33
CA LYS A 203 1.53 -11.55 14.19
C LYS A 203 0.58 -10.36 14.15
N VAL A 204 0.01 -9.97 15.29
CA VAL A 204 -0.88 -8.79 15.43
C VAL A 204 -0.12 -7.49 15.11
N LYS A 205 1.09 -7.32 15.65
CA LYS A 205 1.96 -6.18 15.32
C LYS A 205 2.27 -6.14 13.82
N SER A 206 2.68 -7.26 13.23
CA SER A 206 3.04 -7.35 11.81
C SER A 206 1.86 -6.99 10.90
N ILE A 207 0.67 -7.55 11.15
CA ILE A 207 -0.54 -7.22 10.40
C ILE A 207 -0.81 -5.70 10.46
N SER A 208 -0.73 -5.10 11.64
CA SER A 208 -0.96 -3.65 11.79
C SER A 208 0.06 -2.80 11.03
N LEU A 209 1.34 -3.18 11.04
CA LEU A 209 2.41 -2.47 10.34
C LEU A 209 2.22 -2.55 8.83
N PHE A 210 1.89 -3.74 8.31
CA PHE A 210 1.62 -3.94 6.89
C PHE A 210 0.39 -3.16 6.42
N LEU A 211 -0.70 -3.16 7.19
CA LEU A 211 -1.90 -2.38 6.86
C LEU A 211 -1.62 -0.87 6.85
N ARG A 212 -0.78 -0.38 7.75
CA ARG A 212 -0.35 1.04 7.81
C ARG A 212 0.59 1.43 6.68
N ALA A 213 1.37 0.49 6.15
CA ALA A 213 2.29 0.75 5.04
C ALA A 213 1.54 1.07 3.73
N LEU A 214 0.28 0.64 3.60
CA LEU A 214 -0.56 0.95 2.43
C LEU A 214 -1.01 2.41 2.45
N LYS A 215 -0.50 3.19 1.49
CA LYS A 215 -0.89 4.60 1.28
C LYS A 215 -2.22 4.74 0.52
N SER A 216 -2.51 3.82 -0.40
CA SER A 216 -3.76 3.83 -1.17
C SER A 216 -4.93 3.39 -0.30
N LYS A 217 -5.92 4.28 -0.14
CA LYS A 217 -7.15 4.00 0.60
C LYS A 217 -7.97 2.88 -0.02
N GLU A 218 -8.01 2.82 -1.36
CA GLU A 218 -8.74 1.81 -2.11
C GLU A 218 -8.16 0.42 -1.85
N TYR A 219 -6.84 0.27 -2.03
CA TYR A 219 -6.14 -0.99 -1.77
C TYR A 219 -6.22 -1.40 -0.30
N LYS A 220 -6.14 -0.45 0.62
CA LYS A 220 -6.32 -0.72 2.05
C LYS A 220 -7.71 -1.30 2.33
N SER A 221 -8.77 -0.71 1.78
CA SER A 221 -10.14 -1.23 1.94
C SER A 221 -10.29 -2.64 1.39
N ILE A 222 -9.72 -2.92 0.22
CA ILE A 222 -9.74 -4.26 -0.39
C ILE A 222 -8.99 -5.26 0.50
N LEU A 223 -7.82 -4.88 1.03
CA LEU A 223 -7.06 -5.75 1.92
C LEU A 223 -7.82 -6.03 3.22
N GLU A 224 -8.44 -5.02 3.84
CA GLU A 224 -9.21 -5.19 5.07
C GLU A 224 -10.33 -6.23 4.91
N ILE A 225 -11.13 -6.12 3.85
CA ILE A 225 -12.24 -7.05 3.57
C ILE A 225 -11.71 -8.47 3.34
N THR A 226 -10.70 -8.59 2.47
CA THR A 226 -10.17 -9.91 2.08
C THR A 226 -9.43 -10.57 3.23
N LEU A 227 -8.65 -9.83 4.02
CA LEU A 227 -7.97 -10.30 5.21
C LEU A 227 -8.98 -10.72 6.29
N PHE A 228 -10.02 -9.92 6.53
CA PHE A 228 -11.02 -10.23 7.56
C PHE A 228 -11.66 -11.60 7.30
N SER A 229 -11.99 -11.90 6.04
CA SER A 229 -12.59 -13.18 5.62
C SER A 229 -11.68 -14.42 5.80
N LYS A 230 -10.37 -14.24 5.98
CA LYS A 230 -9.41 -15.36 6.12
C LYS A 230 -9.42 -15.97 7.52
N LEU A 231 -9.80 -15.19 8.53
CA LEU A 231 -9.79 -15.56 9.95
C LEU A 231 -11.21 -15.58 10.51
N THR A 232 -11.41 -16.28 11.63
CA THR A 232 -12.73 -16.30 12.30
C THR A 232 -12.96 -15.02 13.11
N ILE A 233 -14.24 -14.69 13.35
CA ILE A 233 -14.61 -13.57 14.23
C ILE A 233 -13.92 -13.70 15.60
N PHE A 234 -13.84 -14.90 16.15
CA PHE A 234 -13.17 -15.17 17.43
C PHE A 234 -11.66 -14.88 17.41
N THR A 235 -11.00 -15.16 16.28
CA THR A 235 -9.58 -14.80 16.10
C THR A 235 -9.42 -13.29 16.10
N TRP A 236 -10.32 -12.56 15.44
CA TRP A 236 -10.30 -11.10 15.43
C TRP A 236 -10.58 -10.49 16.80
N LEU A 237 -11.56 -11.02 17.54
CA LEU A 237 -11.82 -10.59 18.92
C LEU A 237 -10.59 -10.83 19.81
N MET A 238 -9.92 -11.98 19.67
CA MET A 238 -8.65 -12.24 20.36
C MET A 238 -7.56 -11.25 19.96
N PHE A 239 -7.42 -10.92 18.68
CA PHE A 239 -6.44 -9.94 18.20
C PHE A 239 -6.68 -8.55 18.78
N VAL A 240 -7.94 -8.16 18.97
CA VAL A 240 -8.30 -6.89 19.63
C VAL A 240 -7.87 -6.90 21.10
N GLU A 241 -8.12 -7.98 21.84
CA GLU A 241 -7.67 -8.12 23.24
C GLU A 241 -6.14 -8.10 23.35
N ILE A 242 -5.45 -8.83 22.48
CA ILE A 242 -3.98 -8.83 22.42
C ILE A 242 -3.45 -7.42 22.12
N ALA A 243 -4.01 -6.74 21.13
CA ALA A 243 -3.57 -5.39 20.77
C ALA A 243 -3.82 -4.39 21.91
N PHE A 244 -4.93 -4.52 22.63
CA PHE A 244 -5.21 -3.72 23.82
C PHE A 244 -4.22 -4.02 24.95
N HIS A 245 -3.94 -5.29 25.22
CA HIS A 245 -2.97 -5.71 26.24
C HIS A 245 -1.57 -5.19 25.93
N LEU A 246 -1.12 -5.28 24.67
CA LEU A 246 0.14 -4.69 24.20
C LEU A 246 0.17 -3.17 24.43
N TYR A 247 -0.93 -2.47 24.18
CA TYR A 247 -1.04 -1.05 24.48
C TYR A 247 -1.00 -0.77 25.99
N LYS A 248 -1.71 -1.55 26.81
CA LYS A 248 -1.77 -1.38 28.27
C LYS A 248 -0.40 -1.57 28.91
N THR A 249 0.31 -2.62 28.53
CA THR A 249 1.61 -3.05 29.10
C THR A 249 2.84 -2.40 28.49
N ALA A 250 2.71 -1.70 27.35
CA ALA A 250 3.83 -1.01 26.72
C ALA A 250 4.47 0.05 27.63
N LYS A 251 5.80 0.07 27.62
CA LYS A 251 6.64 1.14 28.20
C LYS A 251 6.42 2.45 27.44
N ASP A 252 6.79 3.57 28.04
CA ASP A 252 6.54 4.92 27.49
C ASP A 252 7.10 5.09 26.06
N GLU A 253 8.28 4.54 25.77
CA GLU A 253 8.90 4.58 24.45
C GLU A 253 8.09 3.85 23.37
N GLU A 254 7.44 2.74 23.72
CA GLU A 254 6.67 1.90 22.79
C GLU A 254 5.17 2.23 22.81
N LYS A 255 4.71 3.07 23.74
CA LYS A 255 3.29 3.35 23.99
C LYS A 255 2.57 3.85 22.75
N ASN A 256 3.23 4.74 22.00
CA ASN A 256 2.70 5.28 20.75
C ASN A 256 2.56 4.19 19.69
N THR A 257 3.57 3.35 19.52
CA THR A 257 3.54 2.24 18.56
C THR A 257 2.43 1.26 18.91
N SER A 258 2.34 0.81 20.17
CA SER A 258 1.30 -0.12 20.59
C SER A 258 -0.11 0.49 20.52
N LYS A 259 -0.26 1.80 20.75
CA LYS A 259 -1.52 2.51 20.51
C LYS A 259 -1.94 2.43 19.05
N LEU A 260 -0.99 2.61 18.13
CA LEU A 260 -1.24 2.54 16.70
C LEU A 260 -1.60 1.12 16.26
N VAL A 261 -0.96 0.10 16.82
CA VAL A 261 -1.33 -1.32 16.63
C VAL A 261 -2.79 -1.54 17.05
N PHE A 262 -3.15 -1.09 18.26
CA PHE A 262 -4.51 -1.22 18.78
C PHE A 262 -5.55 -0.54 17.88
N ILE A 263 -5.33 0.73 17.51
CA ILE A 263 -6.26 1.47 16.64
C ILE A 263 -6.45 0.77 15.30
N GLU A 264 -5.36 0.27 14.70
CA GLU A 264 -5.43 -0.37 13.38
C GLU A 264 -6.21 -1.69 13.42
N ILE A 265 -5.91 -2.55 14.40
CA ILE A 265 -6.52 -3.88 14.53
C ILE A 265 -7.97 -3.79 15.00
N ALA A 266 -8.25 -2.98 16.02
CA ALA A 266 -9.61 -2.73 16.49
C ALA A 266 -10.42 -2.02 15.40
N GLY A 267 -9.84 -1.06 14.69
CA GLY A 267 -10.49 -0.37 13.59
C GLY A 267 -10.86 -1.28 12.43
N LEU A 268 -9.94 -2.14 11.98
CA LEU A 268 -10.23 -3.15 10.97
C LEU A 268 -11.37 -4.06 11.46
N THR A 269 -11.26 -4.57 12.68
CA THR A 269 -12.23 -5.50 13.25
C THR A 269 -13.62 -4.86 13.33
N CYS A 270 -13.75 -3.66 13.90
CA CYS A 270 -15.02 -2.95 14.02
C CYS A 270 -15.65 -2.62 12.66
N ARG A 271 -14.86 -2.17 11.67
CA ARG A 271 -15.37 -1.84 10.32
C ARG A 271 -15.89 -3.04 9.55
N GLN A 272 -15.21 -4.20 9.68
CA GLN A 272 -15.52 -5.39 8.89
C GLN A 272 -16.47 -6.36 9.61
N MET A 273 -16.74 -6.15 10.90
CA MET A 273 -17.59 -7.01 11.70
C MET A 273 -19.06 -6.89 11.27
N PRO A 274 -19.71 -8.00 10.86
CA PRO A 274 -21.09 -7.95 10.36
C PRO A 274 -22.12 -7.68 11.47
N ASP A 275 -21.89 -8.23 12.67
CA ASP A 275 -22.74 -8.06 13.84
C ASP A 275 -21.97 -7.38 14.96
N LYS A 276 -22.21 -6.08 15.16
CA LYS A 276 -21.55 -5.26 16.18
C LYS A 276 -21.82 -5.73 17.60
N THR A 277 -22.85 -6.54 17.84
CA THR A 277 -23.12 -7.06 19.18
C THR A 277 -22.03 -8.01 19.66
N TRP A 278 -21.20 -8.57 18.76
CA TRP A 278 -19.99 -9.31 19.14
C TRP A 278 -18.95 -8.47 19.90
N LEU A 279 -18.96 -7.14 19.76
CA LEU A 279 -18.09 -6.27 20.55
C LEU A 279 -18.40 -6.36 22.05
N SER A 280 -19.61 -6.78 22.44
CA SER A 280 -19.95 -7.01 23.85
C SER A 280 -19.24 -8.21 24.48
N ALA A 281 -18.61 -9.07 23.68
CA ALA A 281 -17.80 -10.19 24.13
C ALA A 281 -16.38 -9.79 24.57
N LEU A 282 -15.95 -8.57 24.23
CA LEU A 282 -14.66 -8.02 24.66
C LEU A 282 -14.73 -7.56 26.12
N SER A 283 -13.57 -7.53 26.78
CA SER A 283 -13.40 -6.99 28.12
C SER A 283 -13.85 -5.52 28.20
N ASP A 284 -14.39 -5.13 29.36
CA ASP A 284 -14.94 -3.78 29.57
C ASP A 284 -13.90 -2.69 29.28
N GLU A 285 -12.66 -2.89 29.75
CA GLU A 285 -11.55 -1.97 29.48
C GLU A 285 -11.27 -1.80 27.98
N THR A 286 -11.27 -2.90 27.22
CA THR A 286 -11.07 -2.89 25.76
C THR A 286 -12.18 -2.09 25.09
N ARG A 287 -13.45 -2.33 25.47
CA ARG A 287 -14.62 -1.63 24.90
C ARG A 287 -14.61 -0.13 25.21
N ASP A 288 -14.26 0.22 26.44
CA ASP A 288 -14.12 1.62 26.86
C ASP A 288 -13.02 2.32 26.07
N LYS A 289 -11.90 1.64 25.77
CA LYS A 289 -10.85 2.23 24.92
C LYS A 289 -11.18 2.30 23.44
N ILE A 290 -11.94 1.35 22.90
CA ILE A 290 -12.47 1.45 21.53
C ILE A 290 -13.30 2.74 21.40
N THR A 291 -14.16 2.98 22.38
CA THR A 291 -15.02 4.16 22.44
C THR A 291 -14.20 5.44 22.65
N ALA A 292 -13.26 5.44 23.60
CA ALA A 292 -12.43 6.61 23.91
C ALA A 292 -11.54 7.06 22.75
N PHE A 293 -11.12 6.14 21.87
CA PHE A 293 -10.34 6.48 20.69
C PHE A 293 -11.18 6.78 19.44
N ASN A 294 -12.51 6.83 19.56
CA ASN A 294 -13.43 7.03 18.43
C ASN A 294 -13.13 6.08 17.27
N ILE A 295 -12.74 4.83 17.59
CA ILE A 295 -12.51 3.80 16.59
C ILE A 295 -13.90 3.48 16.02
N SER A 296 -14.11 3.85 14.75
CA SER A 296 -15.40 3.84 14.08
C SER A 296 -16.16 2.53 14.34
N MET A 297 -17.19 2.60 15.17
CA MET A 297 -18.21 1.56 15.27
C MET A 297 -19.10 1.64 14.05
#